data_AF-A0A6M4GRK6-F1
#
_entry.id   AF-A0A6M4GRK6-F1
#
_cell.length_a   1.000
_cell.length_b   1.000
_cell.length_c   1.000
_cell.angle_alpha   90.00
_cell.angle_beta   90.00
_cell.angle_gamma   90.00
#
_symmetry.space_group_name_H-M   'P 1'
#
loop_
_entity.id
_entity.type
_entity.pdbx_description
1 polymer ?
#
loop_
_entity_poly.entity_id
_entity_poly.type
_entity_poly.pdbx_seq_one_letter_code
_entity_poly.pdbx_strand_id
1 'polypeptide(L)'
;MSAFDADYFDGRSSRRHPVRAEATGGLLRVAGESIALEAALPDLRFLPRVGGTPLRIALPDGGLLVATDFNAVDAAVGVPLETDLAHRMESHARIVAAALAFIVGLGVFGYYYGIPWAADRIADRLPYEAETALSGDFMDAIDRAFFEPSKLEAARREDLKADFQALVAASGLPASTRVEFRVSKLLGANAVAIPGGTVIMTDALVKPMTDAEVVGVMAHELGHLKRRHGLRVVIGGSLYAVLSFTFLGDAGALASLASTAPQIIVQSGYSRDYEREADAYAVDLLRAAGRPPGDYAAALEALSRIVHKDGERRGSEWTYLSSHPDLAERIERAREAK
;
A
#
# COMPACT_ATOMS: atom_id res chain seq x y z
N MET A 1 -14.14 -7.23 -59.39
CA MET A 1 -13.27 -6.06 -59.64
C MET A 1 -13.56 -5.08 -58.52
N SER A 2 -12.71 -5.10 -57.50
CA SER A 2 -12.83 -4.26 -56.31
C SER A 2 -11.73 -3.21 -56.41
N ALA A 3 -12.14 -1.94 -56.43
CA ALA A 3 -11.25 -0.79 -56.47
C ALA A 3 -11.49 0.06 -55.22
N PHE A 4 -10.45 0.72 -54.72
CA PHE A 4 -10.51 1.62 -53.57
C PHE A 4 -9.82 2.94 -53.88
N ASP A 5 -10.30 4.01 -53.25
CA ASP A 5 -9.67 5.32 -53.34
C ASP A 5 -8.58 5.43 -52.26
N ALA A 6 -7.44 5.99 -52.63
CA ALA A 6 -6.29 6.18 -51.75
C ALA A 6 -5.53 7.46 -52.08
N ASP A 7 -4.70 7.90 -51.15
CA ASP A 7 -3.75 8.97 -51.33
C ASP A 7 -2.35 8.39 -51.54
N TYR A 8 -1.72 8.67 -52.69
CA TYR A 8 -0.36 8.27 -53.01
C TYR A 8 0.65 9.36 -52.64
N PHE A 9 1.77 8.93 -52.06
CA PHE A 9 2.94 9.74 -51.77
C PHE A 9 4.16 9.11 -52.45
N ASP A 10 4.93 9.90 -53.20
CA ASP A 10 6.04 9.45 -54.05
C ASP A 10 7.36 9.17 -53.30
N GLY A 11 7.37 9.33 -51.97
CA GLY A 11 8.56 9.18 -51.13
C GLY A 11 9.63 10.26 -51.31
N ARG A 12 9.43 11.22 -52.22
CA ARG A 12 10.34 12.33 -52.52
C ARG A 12 9.79 13.67 -52.06
N SER A 13 8.47 13.80 -52.00
CA SER A 13 7.75 14.97 -51.54
C SER A 13 6.56 14.58 -50.65
N SER A 14 6.15 15.47 -49.75
CA SER A 14 4.94 15.29 -48.94
C SER A 14 3.64 15.60 -49.70
N ARG A 15 3.70 15.72 -51.04
CA ARG A 15 2.53 16.07 -51.84
C ARG A 15 1.61 14.87 -51.94
N ARG A 16 0.32 15.13 -51.71
CA ARG A 16 -0.74 14.13 -51.79
C ARG A 16 -1.24 14.02 -53.23
N HIS A 17 -1.27 12.81 -53.76
CA HIS A 17 -1.83 12.52 -55.07
C HIS A 17 -3.02 11.58 -54.91
N PRO A 18 -4.27 12.07 -55.11
CA PRO A 18 -5.44 11.21 -55.11
C PRO A 18 -5.34 10.18 -56.22
N VAL A 19 -5.47 8.91 -55.86
CA VAL A 19 -5.38 7.78 -56.79
C VAL A 19 -6.50 6.78 -56.52
N ARG A 20 -6.85 6.03 -57.55
CA ARG A 20 -7.73 4.87 -57.46
C ARG A 20 -6.89 3.62 -57.69
N ALA A 21 -6.96 2.69 -56.75
CA ALA A 21 -6.22 1.45 -56.79
C ALA A 21 -7.18 0.28 -57.07
N GLU A 22 -6.80 -0.59 -58.00
CA GLU A 22 -7.57 -1.79 -58.39
C GLU A 22 -6.64 -3.00 -58.41
N ALA A 23 -7.05 -4.08 -57.76
CA ALA A 23 -6.30 -5.32 -57.77
C ALA A 23 -6.88 -6.28 -58.80
N THR A 24 -6.07 -6.74 -59.76
CA THR A 24 -6.45 -7.71 -60.79
C THR A 24 -5.30 -8.67 -61.06
N GLY A 25 -5.56 -9.98 -61.00
CA GLY A 25 -4.60 -11.01 -61.42
C GLY A 25 -3.28 -11.04 -60.64
N GLY A 26 -3.29 -10.67 -59.35
CA GLY A 26 -2.07 -10.63 -58.52
C GLY A 26 -1.29 -9.32 -58.60
N LEU A 27 -1.77 -8.33 -59.36
CA LEU A 27 -1.19 -7.00 -59.50
C LEU A 27 -2.14 -5.94 -58.91
N LEU A 28 -1.58 -4.97 -58.19
CA LEU A 28 -2.24 -3.73 -57.79
C LEU A 28 -1.92 -2.66 -58.83
N ARG A 29 -2.95 -2.18 -59.52
CA ARG A 29 -2.88 -1.05 -60.46
C ARG A 29 -3.34 0.20 -59.76
N VAL A 30 -2.51 1.23 -59.77
CA VAL A 30 -2.79 2.53 -59.15
C VAL A 30 -2.86 3.57 -60.26
N ALA A 31 -4.00 4.25 -60.40
CA ALA A 31 -4.23 5.25 -61.43
C ALA A 31 -4.72 6.58 -60.83
N GLY A 32 -4.13 7.68 -61.26
CA GLY A 32 -4.51 9.05 -60.93
C GLY A 32 -4.27 10.01 -62.10
N GLU A 33 -4.50 11.30 -61.89
CA GLU A 33 -4.46 12.33 -62.95
C GLU A 33 -3.11 12.38 -63.71
N SER A 34 -2.00 12.05 -63.03
CA SER A 34 -0.65 12.01 -63.60
C SER A 34 0.19 10.82 -63.13
N ILE A 35 -0.46 9.81 -62.54
CA ILE A 35 0.20 8.67 -61.90
C ILE A 35 -0.41 7.38 -62.43
N ALA A 36 0.42 6.49 -62.96
CA ALA A 36 0.06 5.15 -63.35
C ALA A 36 1.16 4.20 -62.88
N LEU A 37 0.87 3.36 -61.89
CA LEU A 37 1.81 2.44 -61.26
C LEU A 37 1.20 1.05 -61.22
N GLU A 38 2.05 0.03 -61.36
CA GLU A 38 1.67 -1.36 -61.15
C GLU A 38 2.66 -1.98 -60.16
N ALA A 39 2.14 -2.66 -59.13
CA ALA A 39 2.95 -3.38 -58.16
C ALA A 39 2.38 -4.79 -57.96
N ALA A 40 3.24 -5.79 -57.85
CA ALA A 40 2.80 -7.14 -57.51
C ALA A 40 2.30 -7.18 -56.07
N LEU A 41 1.14 -7.79 -55.82
CA LEU A 41 0.57 -7.91 -54.48
C LEU A 41 1.54 -8.53 -53.45
N PRO A 42 2.38 -9.54 -53.80
CA PRO A 42 3.38 -10.09 -52.87
C PRO A 42 4.48 -9.10 -52.44
N ASP A 43 4.74 -8.06 -53.24
CA ASP A 43 5.80 -7.08 -52.96
C ASP A 43 5.30 -5.89 -52.13
N LEU A 44 3.99 -5.84 -51.86
CA LEU A 44 3.37 -4.82 -51.03
C LEU A 44 3.63 -5.09 -49.55
N ARG A 45 4.07 -4.06 -48.82
CA ARG A 45 4.20 -4.12 -47.36
C ARG A 45 3.09 -3.34 -46.69
N PHE A 46 2.18 -4.06 -46.04
CA PHE A 46 1.14 -3.48 -45.20
C PHE A 46 1.74 -3.08 -43.86
N LEU A 47 1.71 -1.78 -43.55
CA LEU A 47 2.24 -1.28 -42.29
C LEU A 47 1.19 -1.50 -41.17
N PRO A 48 1.62 -1.94 -39.97
CA PRO A 48 0.73 -2.16 -38.85
C PRO A 48 0.05 -0.84 -38.45
N ARG A 49 -1.23 -0.94 -38.08
CA ARG A 49 -2.06 0.20 -37.66
C ARG A 49 -2.04 0.33 -36.14
N VAL A 50 -2.15 1.57 -35.68
CA VAL A 50 -2.43 1.88 -34.27
C VAL A 50 -3.76 2.65 -34.23
N GLY A 51 -4.78 2.08 -33.58
CA GLY A 51 -6.11 2.67 -33.47
C GLY A 51 -6.82 2.95 -34.81
N GLY A 52 -7.48 4.12 -34.91
CA GLY A 52 -8.27 4.56 -36.08
C GLY A 52 -7.45 5.20 -37.22
N THR A 53 -6.14 4.98 -37.26
CA THR A 53 -5.27 5.57 -38.29
C THR A 53 -5.55 4.98 -39.68
N PRO A 54 -5.40 5.76 -40.78
CA PRO A 54 -5.53 5.25 -42.14
C PRO A 54 -4.56 4.08 -42.40
N LEU A 55 -4.99 3.13 -43.24
CA LEU A 55 -4.15 2.01 -43.67
C LEU A 55 -3.02 2.54 -44.56
N ARG A 56 -1.80 2.07 -44.33
CA ARG A 56 -0.62 2.50 -45.08
C ARG A 56 0.01 1.29 -45.77
N ILE A 57 0.16 1.37 -47.09
CA ILE A 57 0.71 0.31 -47.93
C ILE A 57 1.98 0.88 -48.58
N ALA A 58 3.13 0.31 -48.23
CA ALA A 58 4.39 0.68 -48.84
C ALA A 58 4.58 -0.09 -50.15
N LEU A 59 4.91 0.65 -51.20
CA LEU A 59 5.19 0.15 -52.55
C LEU A 59 6.69 -0.15 -52.72
N PRO A 60 7.08 -1.04 -53.66
CA PRO A 60 8.47 -1.44 -53.85
C PRO A 60 9.39 -0.31 -54.30
N ASP A 61 8.84 0.72 -54.94
CA ASP A 61 9.53 1.91 -55.44
C ASP A 61 9.78 2.98 -54.34
N GLY A 62 9.37 2.70 -53.10
CA GLY A 62 9.46 3.63 -51.98
C GLY A 62 8.25 4.56 -51.84
N GLY A 63 7.23 4.42 -52.71
CA GLY A 63 5.97 5.12 -52.59
C GLY A 63 5.09 4.59 -51.45
N LEU A 64 4.15 5.41 -51.00
CA LEU A 64 3.21 5.06 -49.92
C LEU A 64 1.78 5.34 -50.35
N LEU A 65 0.92 4.33 -50.29
CA LEU A 65 -0.53 4.49 -50.41
C LEU A 65 -1.15 4.60 -49.02
N VAL A 66 -2.02 5.58 -48.85
CA VAL A 66 -2.78 5.82 -47.62
C VAL A 66 -4.26 5.72 -47.93
N ALA A 67 -4.92 4.69 -47.41
CA ALA A 67 -6.35 4.44 -47.64
C ALA A 67 -7.14 4.55 -46.33
N THR A 68 -8.31 5.17 -46.38
CA THR A 68 -9.21 5.33 -45.23
C THR A 68 -10.29 4.24 -45.18
N ASP A 69 -10.69 3.68 -46.32
CA ASP A 69 -11.68 2.61 -46.42
C ASP A 69 -11.01 1.23 -46.41
N PHE A 70 -10.96 0.64 -45.22
CA PHE A 70 -10.34 -0.67 -44.98
C PHE A 70 -11.09 -1.82 -45.68
N ASN A 71 -12.42 -1.78 -45.68
CA ASN A 71 -13.22 -2.87 -46.24
C ASN A 71 -13.04 -2.93 -47.76
N ALA A 72 -12.93 -1.76 -48.41
CA ALA A 72 -12.64 -1.68 -49.83
C ALA A 72 -11.23 -2.19 -50.18
N VAL A 73 -10.23 -1.94 -49.32
CA VAL A 73 -8.87 -2.45 -49.53
C VAL A 73 -8.80 -3.97 -49.33
N ASP A 74 -9.39 -4.50 -48.25
CA ASP A 74 -9.42 -5.94 -47.96
C ASP A 74 -10.15 -6.70 -49.08
N ALA A 75 -11.28 -6.17 -49.55
CA ALA A 75 -12.02 -6.73 -50.69
C ALA A 75 -11.26 -6.64 -52.02
N ALA A 76 -10.36 -5.67 -52.20
CA ALA A 76 -9.51 -5.55 -53.38
C ALA A 76 -8.32 -6.50 -53.32
N VAL A 77 -7.56 -6.48 -52.24
CA VAL A 77 -6.28 -7.20 -52.11
C VAL A 77 -6.49 -8.69 -51.80
N GLY A 78 -7.58 -9.07 -51.13
CA GLY A 78 -7.92 -10.46 -50.85
C GLY A 78 -6.96 -11.18 -49.89
N VAL A 79 -6.08 -10.44 -49.21
CA VAL A 79 -5.19 -10.95 -48.16
C VAL A 79 -5.78 -10.52 -46.83
N PRO A 80 -6.20 -11.44 -45.95
CA PRO A 80 -6.73 -11.07 -44.64
C PRO A 80 -5.65 -10.32 -43.88
N LEU A 81 -5.83 -9.01 -43.73
CA LEU A 81 -4.94 -8.16 -42.95
C LEU A 81 -5.07 -8.63 -41.49
N GLU A 82 -4.02 -9.28 -40.98
CA GLU A 82 -4.03 -9.87 -39.63
C GLU A 82 -4.50 -8.83 -38.61
N THR A 83 -5.68 -9.07 -38.06
CA THR A 83 -6.21 -8.28 -36.96
C THR A 83 -5.60 -8.85 -35.70
N ASP A 84 -4.51 -8.23 -35.27
CA ASP A 84 -3.85 -8.53 -34.00
C ASP A 84 -4.90 -8.56 -32.88
N LEU A 85 -4.79 -9.54 -31.97
CA LEU A 85 -5.70 -9.74 -30.84
C LEU A 85 -5.86 -8.43 -30.04
N ALA A 86 -4.79 -7.65 -29.95
CA ALA A 86 -4.74 -6.32 -29.35
C ALA A 86 -5.74 -5.34 -30.00
N HIS A 87 -5.87 -5.32 -31.33
CA HIS A 87 -6.77 -4.41 -32.05
C HIS A 87 -8.25 -4.72 -31.77
N ARG A 88 -8.60 -6.01 -31.68
CA ARG A 88 -9.96 -6.43 -31.30
C ARG A 88 -10.30 -6.00 -29.87
N MET A 89 -9.35 -6.14 -28.94
CA MET A 89 -9.52 -5.70 -27.55
C MET A 89 -9.61 -4.17 -27.42
N GLU A 90 -8.78 -3.42 -28.14
CA GLU A 90 -8.77 -1.95 -28.16
C GLU A 90 -10.03 -1.35 -28.78
N SER A 91 -10.59 -2.00 -29.81
CA SER A 91 -11.80 -1.53 -30.49
C SER A 91 -13.06 -1.57 -29.61
N HIS A 92 -13.04 -2.29 -28.49
CA HIS A 92 -14.19 -2.50 -27.63
C HIS A 92 -13.96 -1.83 -26.27
N ALA A 93 -14.43 -0.58 -26.12
CA ALA A 93 -14.32 0.21 -24.89
C ALA A 93 -14.80 -0.53 -23.62
N ARG A 94 -15.75 -1.48 -23.76
CA ARG A 94 -16.21 -2.34 -22.66
C ARG A 94 -15.15 -3.31 -22.15
N ILE A 95 -14.32 -3.88 -23.05
CA ILE A 95 -13.24 -4.80 -22.68
C ILE A 95 -12.13 -4.02 -21.97
N VAL A 96 -11.77 -2.84 -22.49
CA VAL A 96 -10.81 -1.95 -21.86
C VAL A 96 -11.29 -1.53 -20.46
N ALA A 97 -12.55 -1.12 -20.31
CA ALA A 97 -13.12 -0.77 -19.02
C ALA A 97 -13.14 -1.96 -18.04
N ALA A 98 -13.50 -3.17 -18.51
CA ALA A 98 -13.50 -4.37 -17.69
C ALA A 98 -12.08 -4.76 -17.24
N ALA A 99 -11.09 -4.66 -18.14
CA ALA A 99 -9.68 -4.92 -17.81
C ALA A 99 -9.16 -3.90 -16.78
N LEU A 100 -9.50 -2.62 -16.93
CA LEU A 100 -9.12 -1.58 -15.97
C LEU A 100 -9.77 -1.81 -14.61
N ALA A 101 -11.07 -2.12 -14.58
CA ALA A 101 -11.77 -2.46 -13.34
C ALA A 101 -11.18 -3.71 -12.67
N PHE A 102 -10.78 -4.71 -13.46
CA PHE A 102 -10.12 -5.90 -12.96
C PHE A 102 -8.74 -5.58 -12.36
N ILE A 103 -7.92 -4.77 -13.02
CA ILE A 103 -6.60 -4.35 -12.50
C ILE A 103 -6.76 -3.57 -11.20
N VAL A 104 -7.70 -2.62 -11.15
CA VAL A 104 -8.01 -1.86 -9.93
C VAL A 104 -8.50 -2.81 -8.83
N GLY A 105 -9.42 -3.73 -9.14
CA GLY A 105 -9.92 -4.72 -8.20
C GLY A 105 -8.81 -5.63 -7.66
N LEU A 106 -7.89 -6.07 -8.52
CA LEU A 106 -6.72 -6.87 -8.14
C LEU A 106 -5.77 -6.06 -7.25
N GLY A 107 -5.55 -4.78 -7.55
CA GLY A 107 -4.75 -3.88 -6.72
C GLY A 107 -5.37 -3.67 -5.34
N VAL A 108 -6.67 -3.40 -5.27
CA VAL A 108 -7.43 -3.25 -4.01
C VAL A 108 -7.39 -4.55 -3.20
N PHE A 109 -7.61 -5.70 -3.85
CA PHE A 109 -7.52 -7.00 -3.20
C PHE A 109 -6.10 -7.28 -2.68
N GLY A 110 -5.09 -7.01 -3.51
CA GLY A 110 -3.68 -7.14 -3.13
C GLY A 110 -3.33 -6.25 -1.93
N TYR A 111 -3.85 -5.02 -1.89
CA TYR A 111 -3.63 -4.09 -0.79
C TYR A 111 -4.29 -4.56 0.53
N TYR A 112 -5.57 -4.93 0.50
CA TYR A 112 -6.30 -5.29 1.73
C TYR A 112 -6.07 -6.73 2.21
N TYR A 113 -5.70 -7.65 1.33
CA TYR A 113 -5.55 -9.07 1.67
C TYR A 113 -4.17 -9.61 1.37
N GLY A 114 -3.58 -9.25 0.22
CA GLY A 114 -2.26 -9.75 -0.18
C GLY A 114 -1.11 -9.24 0.70
N ILE A 115 -1.06 -7.93 0.95
CA ILE A 115 -0.03 -7.29 1.77
C ILE A 115 -0.10 -7.78 3.22
N PRO A 116 -1.26 -7.74 3.92
CA PRO A 116 -1.36 -8.25 5.29
C PRO A 116 -0.98 -9.73 5.39
N TRP A 117 -1.47 -10.56 4.46
CA TRP A 117 -1.10 -11.98 4.40
C TRP A 117 0.41 -12.18 4.27
N ALA A 118 1.07 -11.43 3.38
CA ALA A 118 2.51 -11.53 3.21
C ALA A 118 3.25 -11.02 4.46
N ALA A 119 2.79 -9.92 5.05
CA ALA A 119 3.37 -9.34 6.26
C ALA A 119 3.32 -10.31 7.44
N ASP A 120 2.19 -10.98 7.67
CA ASP A 120 2.04 -12.01 8.70
C ASP A 120 3.05 -13.14 8.51
N ARG A 121 3.16 -13.65 7.27
CA ARG A 121 4.04 -14.77 6.94
C ARG A 121 5.51 -14.44 7.11
N ILE A 122 5.91 -13.20 6.84
CA ILE A 122 7.28 -12.72 7.03
C ILE A 122 7.52 -12.51 8.53
N ALA A 123 6.61 -11.84 9.24
CA ALA A 123 6.74 -11.54 10.67
C ALA A 123 6.89 -12.81 11.52
N ASP A 124 6.15 -13.87 11.20
CA ASP A 124 6.21 -15.15 11.93
C ASP A 124 7.51 -15.92 11.69
N ARG A 125 8.19 -15.70 10.56
CA ARG A 125 9.44 -16.37 10.20
C ARG A 125 10.68 -15.57 10.58
N LEU A 126 10.53 -14.28 10.87
CA LEU A 126 11.65 -13.42 11.20
C LEU A 126 12.22 -13.79 12.58
N PRO A 127 13.52 -14.09 12.70
CA PRO A 127 14.14 -14.32 14.00
C PRO A 127 14.08 -13.07 14.88
N TYR A 128 14.01 -13.26 16.20
CA TYR A 128 13.91 -12.15 17.15
C TYR A 128 15.17 -11.26 17.16
N GLU A 129 16.32 -11.83 16.81
CA GLU A 129 17.59 -11.12 16.69
C GLU A 129 17.54 -10.08 15.56
N ALA A 130 16.95 -10.43 14.43
CA ALA A 130 16.76 -9.52 13.30
C ALA A 130 15.76 -8.40 13.65
N GLU A 131 14.69 -8.74 14.39
CA GLU A 131 13.74 -7.76 14.90
C GLU A 131 14.39 -6.79 15.89
N THR A 132 15.25 -7.30 16.78
CA THR A 132 15.98 -6.48 17.77
C THR A 132 17.00 -5.56 17.10
N ALA A 133 17.66 -6.02 16.04
CA ALA A 133 18.58 -5.19 15.25
C ALA A 133 17.86 -3.98 14.63
N LEU A 134 16.64 -4.17 14.12
CA LEU A 134 15.81 -3.08 13.59
C LEU A 134 15.40 -2.07 14.67
N SER A 135 15.25 -2.54 15.92
CA SER A 135 14.81 -1.72 17.06
C SER A 135 15.76 -0.56 17.38
N GLY A 136 17.08 -0.78 17.32
CA GLY A 136 18.07 0.24 17.69
C GLY A 136 17.95 1.50 16.84
N ASP A 137 17.98 1.32 15.52
CA ASP A 137 17.85 2.43 14.56
C ASP A 137 16.47 3.11 14.65
N PHE A 138 15.42 2.32 14.90
CA PHE A 138 14.07 2.84 15.12
C PHE A 138 13.98 3.73 16.35
N MET A 139 14.52 3.27 17.47
CA MET A 139 14.50 4.00 18.74
C MET A 139 15.24 5.33 18.61
N ASP A 140 16.42 5.33 17.98
CA ASP A 140 17.19 6.55 17.76
C ASP A 140 16.46 7.55 16.84
N ALA A 141 15.77 7.06 15.82
CA ALA A 141 14.97 7.90 14.92
C ALA A 141 13.76 8.51 15.64
N ILE A 142 13.03 7.71 16.42
CA ILE A 142 11.84 8.14 17.14
C ILE A 142 12.19 9.09 18.29
N ASP A 143 13.25 8.80 19.07
CA ASP A 143 13.66 9.66 20.17
C ASP A 143 14.02 11.07 19.63
N ARG A 144 14.75 11.16 18.51
CA ARG A 144 15.06 12.46 17.87
C ARG A 144 13.83 13.20 17.36
N ALA A 145 12.83 12.48 16.87
CA ALA A 145 11.67 13.07 16.21
C ALA A 145 10.53 13.44 17.19
N PHE A 146 10.33 12.66 18.25
CA PHE A 146 9.10 12.70 19.05
C PHE A 146 9.29 12.87 20.55
N PHE A 147 10.47 12.58 21.10
CA PHE A 147 10.61 12.38 22.54
C PHE A 147 11.71 13.20 23.21
N GLU A 148 11.41 13.62 24.45
CA GLU A 148 12.34 14.19 25.40
C GLU A 148 12.41 13.27 26.64
N PRO A 149 13.47 13.37 27.46
CA PRO A 149 13.57 12.61 28.71
C PRO A 149 12.34 12.81 29.62
N SER A 150 11.92 11.72 30.28
CA SER A 150 10.79 11.74 31.21
C SER A 150 11.00 12.70 32.38
N LYS A 151 9.90 13.30 32.84
CA LYS A 151 9.82 14.15 34.04
C LYS A 151 9.01 13.48 35.14
N LEU A 152 8.77 12.17 35.07
CA LEU A 152 8.21 11.39 36.15
C LEU A 152 9.18 11.32 37.34
N GLU A 153 8.64 11.20 38.54
CA GLU A 153 9.44 10.95 39.73
C GLU A 153 10.24 9.65 39.59
N ALA A 154 11.51 9.66 39.98
CA ALA A 154 12.41 8.53 39.80
C ALA A 154 11.91 7.26 40.50
N ALA A 155 11.40 7.40 41.73
CA ALA A 155 10.84 6.29 42.50
C ALA A 155 9.65 5.63 41.77
N ARG A 156 8.65 6.43 41.39
CA ARG A 156 7.49 5.92 40.62
C ARG A 156 7.90 5.26 39.31
N ARG A 157 8.90 5.82 38.61
CA ARG A 157 9.43 5.22 37.38
C ARG A 157 10.08 3.86 37.61
N GLU A 158 10.82 3.71 38.71
CA GLU A 158 11.44 2.44 39.10
C GLU A 158 10.39 1.39 39.49
N ASP A 159 9.38 1.78 40.27
CA ASP A 159 8.25 0.91 40.64
C ASP A 159 7.50 0.41 39.40
N LEU A 160 7.16 1.31 38.48
CA LEU A 160 6.50 0.97 37.22
C LEU A 160 7.38 0.09 36.30
N LYS A 161 8.70 0.29 36.30
CA LYS A 161 9.63 -0.59 35.58
C LYS A 161 9.66 -1.99 36.21
N ALA A 162 9.61 -2.10 37.54
CA ALA A 162 9.57 -3.38 38.23
C ALA A 162 8.25 -4.13 37.94
N ASP A 163 7.13 -3.42 37.98
CA ASP A 163 5.82 -3.95 37.61
C ASP A 163 5.78 -4.47 36.16
N PHE A 164 6.35 -3.69 35.23
CA PHE A 164 6.49 -4.12 33.85
C PHE A 164 7.33 -5.39 33.72
N GLN A 165 8.47 -5.50 34.42
CA GLN A 165 9.29 -6.70 34.39
C GLN A 165 8.58 -7.93 34.97
N ALA A 166 7.72 -7.76 35.96
CA ALA A 166 6.87 -8.84 36.45
C ALA A 166 5.89 -9.35 35.38
N LEU A 167 5.30 -8.43 34.58
CA LEU A 167 4.49 -8.82 33.42
C LEU A 167 5.33 -9.52 32.35
N VAL A 168 6.53 -9.03 32.04
CA VAL A 168 7.43 -9.67 31.08
C VAL A 168 7.74 -11.10 31.50
N ALA A 169 8.06 -11.33 32.78
CA ALA A 169 8.31 -12.66 33.32
C ALA A 169 7.10 -13.61 33.15
N ALA A 170 5.87 -13.12 33.34
CA ALA A 170 4.64 -13.90 33.13
C ALA A 170 4.31 -14.15 31.64
N SER A 171 4.80 -13.31 30.74
CA SER A 171 4.47 -13.32 29.30
C SER A 171 5.28 -14.31 28.45
N GLY A 172 6.43 -14.75 28.97
CA GLY A 172 7.43 -15.50 28.21
C GLY A 172 8.05 -14.71 27.05
N LEU A 173 7.96 -13.38 27.08
CA LEU A 173 8.75 -12.49 26.22
C LEU A 173 10.21 -12.47 26.72
N PRO A 174 11.17 -12.07 25.86
CA PRO A 174 12.58 -11.97 26.25
C PRO A 174 12.78 -11.04 27.45
N ALA A 175 13.67 -11.41 28.37
CA ALA A 175 14.00 -10.59 29.55
C ALA A 175 14.61 -9.22 29.19
N SER A 176 15.06 -9.03 27.95
CA SER A 176 15.49 -7.74 27.42
C SER A 176 14.34 -6.79 27.09
N THR A 177 13.09 -7.27 27.06
CA THR A 177 11.90 -6.44 26.87
C THR A 177 11.79 -5.43 28.00
N ARG A 178 11.61 -4.14 27.67
CA ARG A 178 11.68 -3.04 28.63
C ARG A 178 10.64 -1.96 28.32
N VAL A 179 10.32 -1.19 29.36
CA VAL A 179 9.50 0.02 29.24
C VAL A 179 10.35 1.27 29.43
N GLU A 180 10.11 2.26 28.59
CA GLU A 180 10.76 3.56 28.62
C GLU A 180 9.71 4.67 28.71
N PHE A 181 9.94 5.61 29.61
CA PHE A 181 9.06 6.75 29.80
C PHE A 181 9.65 7.97 29.12
N ARG A 182 8.80 8.76 28.45
CA ARG A 182 9.22 9.92 27.66
C ARG A 182 8.21 11.06 27.76
N VAL A 183 8.68 12.29 27.58
CA VAL A 183 7.79 13.42 27.29
C VAL A 183 7.64 13.53 25.77
N SER A 184 6.42 13.63 25.26
CA SER A 184 6.17 14.01 23.86
C SER A 184 5.26 15.23 23.79
N LYS A 185 5.72 16.27 23.09
CA LYS A 185 4.90 17.47 22.82
C LYS A 185 3.89 17.23 21.70
N LEU A 186 4.19 16.29 20.81
CA LEU A 186 3.40 16.04 19.60
C LEU A 186 2.37 14.92 19.81
N LEU A 187 2.71 13.87 20.56
CA LEU A 187 1.86 12.69 20.72
C LEU A 187 0.87 12.79 21.89
N GLY A 188 1.03 13.76 22.81
CA GLY A 188 0.17 13.85 23.99
C GLY A 188 0.22 12.60 24.87
N ALA A 189 -0.92 12.19 25.44
CA ALA A 189 -1.07 10.94 26.16
C ALA A 189 -1.06 9.76 25.17
N ASN A 190 -0.01 8.93 25.20
CA ASN A 190 0.17 7.82 24.28
C ASN A 190 1.06 6.71 24.87
N ALA A 191 0.93 5.50 24.35
CA ALA A 191 1.83 4.37 24.57
C ALA A 191 2.03 3.63 23.24
N VAL A 192 3.21 3.06 23.02
CA VAL A 192 3.52 2.34 21.79
C VAL A 192 4.55 1.23 22.00
N ALA A 193 4.23 0.05 21.52
CA ALA A 193 5.15 -1.07 21.38
C ALA A 193 6.04 -0.94 20.12
N ILE A 194 7.35 -0.78 20.33
CA ILE A 194 8.35 -0.76 19.25
C ILE A 194 8.86 -2.19 19.00
N PRO A 195 8.95 -2.64 17.73
CA PRO A 195 9.55 -3.92 17.37
C PRO A 195 10.90 -4.12 18.05
N GLY A 196 11.17 -5.35 18.49
CA GLY A 196 12.38 -5.70 19.24
C GLY A 196 12.29 -5.49 20.76
N GLY A 197 11.10 -5.12 21.27
CA GLY A 197 10.76 -5.30 22.68
C GLY A 197 10.88 -4.05 23.57
N THR A 198 10.80 -2.85 23.01
CA THR A 198 10.72 -1.63 23.84
C THR A 198 9.30 -1.08 23.80
N VAL A 199 8.66 -0.92 24.96
CA VAL A 199 7.41 -0.17 25.10
C VAL A 199 7.75 1.26 25.51
N ILE A 200 7.22 2.25 24.79
CA ILE A 200 7.35 3.65 25.17
C ILE A 200 6.01 4.13 25.73
N MET A 201 6.02 4.78 26.88
CA MET A 201 4.84 5.41 27.47
C MET A 201 5.09 6.89 27.72
N THR A 202 4.15 7.75 27.33
CA THR A 202 4.32 9.18 27.55
C THR A 202 3.97 9.58 28.98
N ASP A 203 4.71 10.55 29.52
CA ASP A 203 4.41 11.19 30.80
C ASP A 203 2.96 11.71 30.87
N ALA A 204 2.43 12.20 29.75
CA ALA A 204 1.07 12.72 29.67
C ALA A 204 0.00 11.62 29.84
N LEU A 205 0.33 10.38 29.50
CA LEU A 205 -0.51 9.21 29.77
C LEU A 205 -0.38 8.75 31.22
N VAL A 206 0.86 8.63 31.72
CA VAL A 206 1.14 8.02 33.04
C VAL A 206 0.73 8.91 34.21
N LYS A 207 0.95 10.23 34.11
CA LYS A 207 0.66 11.19 35.20
C LYS A 207 -0.80 11.15 35.70
N PRO A 208 -1.83 11.16 34.83
CA PRO A 208 -3.23 11.14 35.27
C PRO A 208 -3.75 9.75 35.68
N MET A 209 -2.99 8.68 35.47
CA MET A 209 -3.38 7.30 35.80
C MET A 209 -2.83 6.86 37.15
N THR A 210 -3.54 5.94 37.80
CA THR A 210 -3.01 5.13 38.91
C THR A 210 -2.04 4.07 38.37
N ASP A 211 -1.20 3.51 39.24
CA ASP A 211 -0.21 2.53 38.79
C ASP A 211 -0.86 1.22 38.29
N ALA A 212 -1.98 0.80 38.86
CA ALA A 212 -2.77 -0.33 38.36
C ALA A 212 -3.32 -0.08 36.94
N GLU A 213 -3.83 1.13 36.67
CA GLU A 213 -4.29 1.50 35.33
C GLU A 213 -3.12 1.52 34.32
N VAL A 214 -1.94 2.03 34.73
CA VAL A 214 -0.72 2.00 33.89
C VAL A 214 -0.31 0.57 33.58
N VAL A 215 -0.36 -0.33 34.55
CA VAL A 215 -0.09 -1.76 34.39
C VAL A 215 -1.08 -2.42 33.42
N GLY A 216 -2.35 -2.02 33.45
CA GLY A 216 -3.33 -2.43 32.45
C GLY A 216 -2.93 -2.03 31.03
N VAL A 217 -2.47 -0.80 30.81
CA VAL A 217 -1.94 -0.37 29.50
C VAL A 217 -0.69 -1.18 29.13
N MET A 218 0.25 -1.39 30.05
CA MET A 218 1.45 -2.19 29.79
C MET A 218 1.13 -3.61 29.33
N ALA A 219 0.11 -4.25 29.93
CA ALA A 219 -0.31 -5.59 29.54
C ALA A 219 -0.82 -5.62 28.08
N HIS A 220 -1.54 -4.58 27.65
CA HIS A 220 -1.99 -4.41 26.26
C HIS A 220 -0.82 -4.17 25.29
N GLU A 221 0.13 -3.28 25.62
CA GLU A 221 1.33 -3.05 24.80
C GLU A 221 2.19 -4.31 24.67
N LEU A 222 2.30 -5.12 25.73
CA LEU A 222 2.96 -6.42 25.68
C LEU A 222 2.22 -7.40 24.76
N GLY A 223 0.90 -7.25 24.59
CA GLY A 223 0.11 -7.96 23.58
C GLY A 223 0.54 -7.62 22.16
N HIS A 224 0.72 -6.34 21.84
CA HIS A 224 1.25 -5.91 20.55
C HIS A 224 2.66 -6.46 20.28
N LEU A 225 3.53 -6.49 21.30
CA LEU A 225 4.85 -7.11 21.18
C LEU A 225 4.76 -8.62 20.97
N LYS A 226 3.96 -9.33 21.77
CA LYS A 226 3.80 -10.78 21.66
C LYS A 226 3.29 -11.21 20.29
N ARG A 227 2.33 -10.45 19.77
CA ARG A 227 1.74 -10.67 18.44
C ARG A 227 2.50 -9.96 17.32
N ARG A 228 3.64 -9.31 17.61
CA ARG A 228 4.49 -8.61 16.63
C ARG A 228 3.71 -7.67 15.70
N HIS A 229 2.69 -6.97 16.21
CA HIS A 229 1.82 -6.12 15.40
C HIS A 229 2.59 -4.96 14.75
N GLY A 230 3.48 -4.30 15.50
CA GLY A 230 4.34 -3.24 14.95
C GLY A 230 5.23 -3.72 13.80
N LEU A 231 5.80 -4.92 13.92
CA LEU A 231 6.62 -5.52 12.85
C LEU A 231 5.77 -5.80 11.60
N ARG A 232 4.56 -6.33 11.75
CA ARG A 232 3.61 -6.56 10.65
C ARG A 232 3.26 -5.26 9.92
N VAL A 233 3.02 -4.18 10.67
CA VAL A 233 2.76 -2.84 10.10
C VAL A 233 3.96 -2.35 9.28
N VAL A 234 5.19 -2.46 9.80
CA VAL A 234 6.40 -2.05 9.07
C VAL A 234 6.63 -2.87 7.81
N ILE A 235 6.47 -4.19 7.88
CA ILE A 235 6.62 -5.07 6.71
C ILE A 235 5.54 -4.74 5.68
N GLY A 236 4.29 -4.55 6.11
CA GLY A 236 3.18 -4.17 5.25
C GLY A 236 3.43 -2.86 4.50
N GLY A 237 3.88 -1.83 5.21
CA GLY A 237 4.27 -0.54 4.60
C GLY A 237 5.44 -0.69 3.62
N SER A 238 6.43 -1.52 3.96
CA SER A 238 7.59 -1.80 3.10
C SER A 238 7.17 -2.51 1.80
N LEU A 239 6.32 -3.52 1.90
CA LEU A 239 5.74 -4.22 0.74
C LEU A 239 4.93 -3.26 -0.13
N TYR A 240 4.10 -2.41 0.49
CA TYR A 240 3.32 -1.42 -0.24
C TYR A 240 4.20 -0.47 -1.06
N ALA A 241 5.28 0.06 -0.48
CA ALA A 241 6.17 0.97 -1.19
C ALA A 241 6.93 0.28 -2.33
N VAL A 242 7.40 -0.96 -2.13
CA VAL A 242 8.05 -1.75 -3.20
C VAL A 242 7.09 -2.04 -4.35
N LEU A 243 5.84 -2.42 -4.04
CA LEU A 243 4.82 -2.67 -5.06
C LEU A 243 4.44 -1.37 -5.79
N SER A 244 4.28 -0.27 -5.06
CA SER A 244 4.00 1.05 -5.63
C SER A 244 5.12 1.51 -6.57
N PHE A 245 6.38 1.32 -6.18
CA PHE A 245 7.51 1.61 -7.07
C PHE A 245 7.50 0.72 -8.32
N THR A 246 7.29 -0.58 -8.14
CA THR A 246 7.36 -1.56 -9.25
C THR A 246 6.26 -1.34 -10.29
N PHE A 247 5.03 -1.02 -9.85
CA PHE A 247 3.87 -0.93 -10.73
C PHE A 247 3.53 0.51 -11.14
N LEU A 248 3.76 1.51 -10.27
CA LEU A 248 3.41 2.91 -10.51
C LEU A 248 4.63 3.79 -10.75
N GLY A 249 5.86 3.27 -10.59
CA GLY A 249 7.08 4.07 -10.73
C GLY A 249 7.28 5.08 -9.59
N ASP A 250 6.61 4.91 -8.45
CA ASP A 250 6.72 5.82 -7.30
C ASP A 250 8.05 5.62 -6.55
N ALA A 251 9.09 6.29 -7.04
CA ALA A 251 10.40 6.31 -6.39
C ALA A 251 10.38 7.04 -5.03
N GLY A 252 9.39 7.92 -4.80
CA GLY A 252 9.26 8.67 -3.55
C GLY A 252 8.83 7.78 -2.38
N ALA A 253 7.88 6.87 -2.62
CA ALA A 253 7.47 5.87 -1.63
C ALA A 253 8.65 4.98 -1.20
N LEU A 254 9.48 4.53 -2.15
CA LEU A 254 10.64 3.69 -1.84
C LEU A 254 11.73 4.45 -1.07
N ALA A 255 12.05 5.68 -1.49
CA ALA A 255 13.07 6.51 -0.85
C ALA A 255 12.71 6.92 0.59
N SER A 256 11.41 6.98 0.92
CA SER A 256 10.92 7.41 2.23
C SER A 256 10.71 6.26 3.22
N LEU A 257 10.83 5.00 2.81
CA LEU A 257 10.58 3.85 3.71
C LEU A 257 11.41 3.90 4.99
N ALA A 258 12.73 4.10 4.86
CA ALA A 258 13.63 4.12 6.00
C ALA A 258 13.36 5.30 6.96
N SER A 259 12.86 6.42 6.43
CA SER A 259 12.59 7.63 7.21
C SER A 259 11.15 7.73 7.73
N THR A 260 10.22 6.92 7.22
CA THR A 260 8.78 6.98 7.57
C THR A 260 8.31 5.81 8.41
N ALA A 261 8.97 4.66 8.35
CA ALA A 261 8.58 3.48 9.13
C ALA A 261 8.42 3.77 10.64
N PRO A 262 9.28 4.58 11.30
CA PRO A 262 9.09 4.93 12.71
C PRO A 262 7.85 5.80 12.97
N GLN A 263 7.56 6.73 12.07
CA GLN A 263 6.37 7.58 12.10
C GLN A 263 5.12 6.75 11.86
N ILE A 264 5.19 5.76 10.96
CA ILE A 264 4.09 4.82 10.74
C ILE A 264 3.77 4.15 12.06
N ILE A 265 4.69 3.44 12.74
CA ILE A 265 4.32 2.76 14.01
C ILE A 265 3.67 3.70 15.03
N VAL A 266 4.18 4.92 15.17
CA VAL A 266 3.72 5.88 16.18
C VAL A 266 2.38 6.53 15.84
N GLN A 267 2.08 6.73 14.55
CA GLN A 267 0.90 7.47 14.09
C GLN A 267 -0.16 6.58 13.43
N SER A 268 0.21 5.35 13.10
CA SER A 268 -0.63 4.37 12.44
C SER A 268 -1.56 3.73 13.45
N GLY A 269 -2.86 3.79 13.18
CA GLY A 269 -3.84 2.92 13.80
C GLY A 269 -3.48 1.45 13.60
N TYR A 270 -3.56 0.65 14.65
CA TYR A 270 -3.63 -0.81 14.50
C TYR A 270 -5.00 -1.22 13.95
N SER A 271 -5.04 -2.37 13.28
CA SER A 271 -6.30 -2.91 12.79
C SER A 271 -7.19 -3.32 13.97
N ARG A 272 -8.50 -3.39 13.74
CA ARG A 272 -9.46 -3.87 14.75
C ARG A 272 -9.16 -5.29 15.22
N ASP A 273 -8.60 -6.13 14.36
CA ASP A 273 -8.16 -7.48 14.72
C ASP A 273 -6.96 -7.45 15.67
N TYR A 274 -5.96 -6.60 15.40
CA TYR A 274 -4.79 -6.45 16.25
C TYR A 274 -5.16 -5.90 17.64
N GLU A 275 -6.07 -4.94 17.72
CA GLU A 275 -6.59 -4.46 19.01
C GLU A 275 -7.29 -5.59 19.77
N ARG A 276 -8.17 -6.36 19.12
CA ARG A 276 -8.85 -7.51 19.76
C ARG A 276 -7.86 -8.54 20.31
N GLU A 277 -6.81 -8.86 19.55
CA GLU A 277 -5.78 -9.79 19.98
C GLU A 277 -4.97 -9.26 21.17
N ALA A 278 -4.63 -7.97 21.16
CA ALA A 278 -3.89 -7.32 22.24
C ALA A 278 -4.74 -7.20 23.51
N ASP A 279 -6.03 -6.87 23.39
CA ASP A 279 -6.99 -6.77 24.49
C ASP A 279 -7.19 -8.14 25.18
N ALA A 280 -7.43 -9.19 24.40
CA ALA A 280 -7.57 -10.54 24.91
C ALA A 280 -6.29 -11.00 25.63
N TYR A 281 -5.13 -10.70 25.04
CA TYR A 281 -3.85 -11.01 25.64
C TYR A 281 -3.60 -10.24 26.94
N ALA A 282 -3.98 -8.96 27.02
CA ALA A 282 -3.81 -8.15 28.22
C ALA A 282 -4.52 -8.76 29.42
N VAL A 283 -5.77 -9.17 29.23
CA VAL A 283 -6.59 -9.84 30.25
C VAL A 283 -5.92 -11.13 30.72
N ASP A 284 -5.50 -12.00 29.79
CA ASP A 284 -4.88 -13.27 30.12
C ASP A 284 -3.51 -13.09 30.80
N LEU A 285 -2.73 -12.10 30.37
CA LEU A 285 -1.43 -11.79 30.97
C LEU A 285 -1.60 -11.27 32.40
N LEU A 286 -2.57 -10.40 32.65
CA LEU A 286 -2.85 -9.92 34.02
C LEU A 286 -3.21 -11.10 34.93
N ARG A 287 -4.06 -12.04 34.47
CA ARG A 287 -4.36 -13.27 35.22
C ARG A 287 -3.11 -14.09 35.51
N ALA A 288 -2.27 -14.31 34.48
CA ALA A 288 -1.03 -15.08 34.62
C ALA A 288 -0.03 -14.42 35.58
N ALA A 289 -0.01 -13.08 35.62
CA ALA A 289 0.83 -12.31 36.53
C ALA A 289 0.22 -12.15 37.94
N GLY A 290 -0.93 -12.77 38.24
CA GLY A 290 -1.61 -12.66 39.53
C GLY A 290 -2.21 -11.27 39.80
N ARG A 291 -2.48 -10.50 38.74
CA ARG A 291 -3.10 -9.17 38.81
C ARG A 291 -4.57 -9.21 38.44
N PRO A 292 -5.42 -8.32 39.01
CA PRO A 292 -6.82 -8.24 38.65
C PRO A 292 -7.00 -7.95 37.15
N PRO A 293 -7.77 -8.77 36.39
CA PRO A 293 -8.08 -8.46 35.00
C PRO A 293 -8.83 -7.14 34.82
N GLY A 294 -9.55 -6.73 35.88
CA GLY A 294 -10.24 -5.46 35.91
C GLY A 294 -9.34 -4.22 35.84
N ASP A 295 -8.04 -4.37 36.09
CA ASP A 295 -7.05 -3.29 35.91
C ASP A 295 -7.00 -2.85 34.44
N TYR A 296 -7.20 -3.76 33.49
CA TYR A 296 -7.26 -3.41 32.07
C TYR A 296 -8.52 -2.60 31.72
N ALA A 297 -9.68 -3.01 32.23
CA ALA A 297 -10.91 -2.22 32.05
C ALA A 297 -10.77 -0.83 32.68
N ALA A 298 -10.17 -0.73 33.87
CA ALA A 298 -9.89 0.54 34.52
C ALA A 298 -8.93 1.42 33.69
N ALA A 299 -7.91 0.82 33.07
CA ALA A 299 -6.99 1.50 32.17
C ALA A 299 -7.71 2.12 30.97
N LEU A 300 -8.60 1.37 30.31
CA LEU A 300 -9.40 1.87 29.19
C LEU A 300 -10.37 2.99 29.62
N GLU A 301 -10.97 2.87 30.81
CA GLU A 301 -11.80 3.93 31.38
C GLU A 301 -10.99 5.19 31.70
N ALA A 302 -9.76 5.04 32.21
CA ALA A 302 -8.86 6.15 32.45
C ALA A 302 -8.44 6.84 31.15
N LEU A 303 -8.13 6.07 30.11
CA LEU A 303 -7.90 6.58 28.76
C LEU A 303 -9.09 7.39 28.25
N SER A 304 -10.31 6.87 28.40
CA SER A 304 -11.54 7.60 28.03
C SER A 304 -11.65 8.93 28.78
N ARG A 305 -11.37 8.94 30.10
CA ARG A 305 -11.37 10.18 30.89
C ARG A 305 -10.31 11.18 30.43
N ILE A 306 -9.11 10.70 30.09
CA ILE A 306 -8.02 11.53 29.58
C ILE A 306 -8.48 12.17 28.27
N VAL A 307 -8.93 11.36 27.30
CA VAL A 307 -9.43 11.83 25.99
C VAL A 307 -10.53 12.89 26.15
N HIS A 308 -11.53 12.65 27.02
CA HIS A 308 -12.63 13.60 27.19
C HIS A 308 -12.16 14.95 27.76
N LYS A 309 -11.26 14.95 28.75
CA LYS A 309 -10.73 16.20 29.34
C LYS A 309 -9.87 17.01 28.37
N ASP A 310 -9.18 16.30 27.50
CA ASP A 310 -8.20 16.87 26.59
C ASP A 310 -8.86 17.34 25.27
N GLY A 311 -9.89 16.63 24.78
CA GLY A 311 -10.72 17.04 23.64
C GLY A 311 -11.45 18.37 23.80
N GLU A 312 -11.72 18.80 25.03
CA GLU A 312 -12.25 20.14 25.33
C GLU A 312 -11.19 21.25 25.22
N ARG A 313 -9.89 20.91 25.27
CA ARG A 313 -8.76 21.87 25.30
C ARG A 313 -8.05 22.05 23.97
N ARG A 314 -8.02 21.03 23.13
CA ARG A 314 -7.30 21.07 21.84
C ARG A 314 -8.13 20.31 20.82
N GLY A 315 -8.59 21.01 19.78
CA GLY A 315 -9.29 20.42 18.62
C GLY A 315 -8.40 19.53 17.74
N SER A 316 -7.56 18.69 18.36
CA SER A 316 -6.74 17.66 17.70
C SER A 316 -7.36 16.29 17.97
N GLU A 317 -7.53 15.49 16.93
CA GLU A 317 -7.74 14.05 17.04
C GLU A 317 -6.60 13.47 17.91
N TRP A 318 -6.95 12.85 19.03
CA TRP A 318 -5.98 12.43 20.05
C TRP A 318 -5.20 11.20 19.61
N THR A 319 -3.88 11.28 19.70
CA THR A 319 -2.95 10.33 19.07
C THR A 319 -3.09 8.89 19.58
N TYR A 320 -3.45 8.64 20.85
CA TYR A 320 -3.70 7.27 21.32
C TYR A 320 -4.94 6.64 20.69
N LEU A 321 -6.03 7.40 20.49
CA LEU A 321 -7.22 6.88 19.79
C LEU A 321 -6.99 6.77 18.28
N SER A 322 -6.11 7.60 17.73
CA SER A 322 -5.66 7.47 16.35
C SER A 322 -4.83 6.19 16.15
N SER A 323 -4.00 5.80 17.12
CA SER A 323 -3.26 4.53 17.09
C SER A 323 -4.08 3.32 17.56
N HIS A 324 -5.12 3.53 18.38
CA HIS A 324 -5.96 2.49 19.00
C HIS A 324 -7.46 2.84 18.96
N PRO A 325 -8.19 2.48 17.87
CA PRO A 325 -9.60 2.84 17.69
C PRO A 325 -10.58 2.06 18.60
N ASP A 326 -11.86 2.45 18.54
CA ASP A 326 -13.03 1.74 19.11
C ASP A 326 -13.05 1.55 20.64
N LEU A 327 -12.56 2.54 21.40
CA LEU A 327 -12.43 2.48 22.87
C LEU A 327 -13.71 2.07 23.63
N ALA A 328 -14.90 2.50 23.19
CA ALA A 328 -16.15 2.18 23.88
C ALA A 328 -16.47 0.68 23.87
N GLU A 329 -16.38 0.04 22.69
CA GLU A 329 -16.60 -1.40 22.52
C GLU A 329 -15.58 -2.22 23.33
N ARG A 330 -14.34 -1.75 23.38
CA ARG A 330 -13.25 -2.39 24.13
C ARG A 330 -13.46 -2.33 25.64
N ILE A 331 -13.97 -1.22 26.17
CA ILE A 331 -14.33 -1.10 27.60
C ILE A 331 -15.41 -2.11 27.98
N GLU A 332 -16.45 -2.26 27.14
CA GLU A 332 -17.52 -3.23 27.40
C GLU A 332 -16.98 -4.66 27.46
N ARG A 333 -16.20 -5.07 26.46
CA ARG A 333 -15.55 -6.39 26.45
C ARG A 333 -14.62 -6.61 27.64
N ALA A 334 -13.81 -5.62 27.98
CA ALA A 334 -12.88 -5.72 29.12
C ALA A 334 -13.61 -5.87 30.46
N ARG A 335 -14.82 -5.31 30.59
CA ARG A 335 -15.67 -5.51 31.79
C ARG A 335 -16.28 -6.91 31.86
N GLU A 336 -16.67 -7.47 30.72
CA GLU A 336 -17.20 -8.84 30.64
C GLU A 336 -16.14 -9.91 30.92
N ALA A 337 -14.87 -9.59 30.65
CA ALA A 337 -13.75 -10.48 30.88
C ALA A 337 -13.21 -10.48 32.34
N LYS A 338 -13.84 -9.75 33.26
CA LYS A 338 -13.43 -9.66 34.68
C LYS A 338 -13.62 -10.95 35.46
#